data_AF-A0A357EIS2-F1
#
_entry.id   AF-A0A357EIS2-F1
#
_cell.length_a   1.000
_cell.length_b   1.000
_cell.length_c   1.000
_cell.angle_alpha   90.00
_cell.angle_beta   90.00
_cell.angle_gamma   90.00
#
_symmetry.space_group_name_H-M   'P 1'
#
loop_
_entity.id
_entity.type
_entity.pdbx_description
1 polymer ?
#
loop_
_entity_poly.entity_id
_entity_poly.type
_entity_poly.pdbx_seq_one_letter_code
_entity_poly.pdbx_strand_id
1 'polypeptide(L)'
;MDFLQTVPGLKAIWNFVQSRLGLNREHDVAIFKKLDAIADEPRIDKILNFNIYTSYFHIEEDEVLQDFINALQRIENEYLQSVVRLRAEELAWELGKLLDHVRATFWKVPAGHLKFRPDPIAHEVYEAEWKELKERLEKSWNAYKAYRSTVKIRLRV
;
A
#
# COMPACT_ATOMS: atom_id res chain seq x y z
N MET A 1 -21.66 4.40 18.34
CA MET A 1 -22.56 3.54 17.53
C MET A 1 -21.68 2.65 16.69
N ASP A 2 -21.73 1.34 16.94
CA ASP A 2 -20.85 0.34 16.34
C ASP A 2 -21.16 0.14 14.86
N PHE A 3 -20.27 0.62 13.99
CA PHE A 3 -20.29 0.35 12.55
C PHE A 3 -20.09 -1.15 12.22
N LEU A 4 -19.72 -1.95 13.23
CA LEU A 4 -19.43 -3.38 13.14
C LEU A 4 -20.68 -4.28 13.25
N GLN A 5 -21.87 -3.74 13.49
CA GLN A 5 -23.09 -4.55 13.68
C GLN A 5 -23.89 -4.82 12.39
N THR A 6 -23.61 -4.14 11.27
CA THR A 6 -24.52 -4.14 10.10
C THR A 6 -24.14 -5.09 8.97
N VAL A 7 -23.01 -5.81 9.03
CA VAL A 7 -22.62 -6.75 7.96
C VAL A 7 -22.28 -8.13 8.53
N PRO A 8 -23.14 -9.15 8.35
CA PRO A 8 -22.94 -10.50 8.87
C PRO A 8 -21.60 -11.14 8.47
N GLY A 9 -21.07 -10.79 7.30
CA GLY A 9 -19.76 -11.24 6.82
C GLY A 9 -18.57 -10.74 7.64
N LEU A 10 -18.60 -9.49 8.13
CA LEU A 10 -17.51 -8.92 8.94
C LEU A 10 -17.40 -9.60 10.31
N LYS A 11 -18.53 -10.01 10.90
CA LYS A 11 -18.58 -10.70 12.20
C LYS A 11 -18.02 -12.13 12.12
N ALA A 12 -18.28 -12.83 11.02
CA ALA A 12 -17.71 -14.16 10.77
C ALA A 12 -16.19 -14.10 10.56
N ILE A 13 -15.72 -13.11 9.78
CA ILE A 13 -14.29 -12.85 9.58
C ILE A 13 -13.63 -12.49 10.93
N TRP A 14 -14.24 -11.64 11.74
CA TRP A 14 -13.73 -11.26 13.05
C TRP A 14 -13.59 -12.45 14.01
N ASN A 15 -14.62 -13.30 14.10
CA ASN A 15 -14.60 -14.49 14.97
C ASN A 15 -13.60 -15.55 14.50
N PHE A 16 -13.39 -15.68 13.19
CA PHE A 16 -12.37 -16.57 12.62
C PHE A 16 -10.94 -16.03 12.83
N VAL A 17 -10.75 -14.71 12.75
CA VAL A 17 -9.48 -14.06 13.09
C VAL A 17 -9.14 -14.31 14.56
N GLN A 18 -10.11 -14.11 15.47
CA GLN A 18 -9.97 -14.31 16.91
C GLN A 18 -9.54 -15.74 17.29
N SER A 19 -10.11 -16.78 16.66
CA SER A 19 -9.81 -18.18 16.99
C SER A 19 -8.41 -18.64 16.59
N ARG A 20 -7.73 -17.91 15.69
CA ARG A 20 -6.36 -18.21 15.22
C ARG A 20 -5.29 -17.26 15.76
N LEU A 21 -5.63 -16.36 16.69
CA LEU A 21 -4.74 -15.31 17.24
C LEU A 21 -3.45 -15.82 17.93
N GLY A 22 -3.34 -17.12 18.24
CA GLY A 22 -2.23 -17.67 19.04
C GLY A 22 -1.14 -18.47 18.29
N LEU A 23 -1.39 -18.95 17.07
CA LEU A 23 -0.40 -19.74 16.32
C LEU A 23 0.53 -18.80 15.54
N ASN A 24 1.84 -18.88 15.76
CA ASN A 24 2.91 -18.18 15.02
C ASN A 24 3.00 -16.65 15.16
N ARG A 25 2.63 -16.07 16.31
CA ARG A 25 2.77 -14.61 16.54
C ARG A 25 4.20 -14.10 16.39
N GLU A 26 5.21 -14.85 16.85
CA GLU A 26 6.63 -14.43 16.73
C GLU A 26 7.10 -14.39 15.28
N HIS A 27 6.65 -15.34 14.46
CA HIS A 27 6.92 -15.37 13.02
C HIS A 27 6.28 -14.17 12.32
N ASP A 28 5.01 -13.88 12.62
CA ASP A 28 4.31 -12.71 12.08
C ASP A 28 5.02 -11.41 12.46
N VAL A 29 5.42 -11.25 13.74
CA VAL A 29 6.21 -10.10 14.20
C VAL A 29 7.51 -9.96 13.42
N ALA A 30 8.22 -11.07 13.17
CA ALA A 30 9.46 -11.03 12.40
C ALA A 30 9.24 -10.60 10.95
N ILE A 31 8.16 -11.05 10.31
CA ILE A 31 7.79 -10.62 8.96
C ILE A 31 7.44 -9.13 8.95
N PHE A 32 6.62 -8.66 9.88
CA PHE A 32 6.25 -7.24 9.94
C PHE A 32 7.43 -6.33 10.23
N LYS A 33 8.37 -6.74 11.09
CA LYS A 33 9.61 -6.01 11.31
C LYS A 33 10.45 -5.88 10.04
N LYS A 34 10.48 -6.93 9.20
CA LYS A 34 11.18 -6.87 7.89
C LYS A 34 10.48 -5.91 6.93
N LEU A 35 9.14 -5.87 6.92
CA LEU A 35 8.37 -4.95 6.09
C LEU A 35 8.53 -3.49 6.56
N ASP A 36 8.44 -3.23 7.86
CA ASP A 36 8.65 -1.89 8.43
C ASP A 36 10.10 -1.40 8.23
N ALA A 37 11.08 -2.31 8.12
CA ALA A 37 12.47 -1.95 7.81
C ALA A 37 12.65 -1.47 6.35
N ILE A 38 11.77 -1.87 5.43
CA ILE A 38 11.78 -1.37 4.03
C ILE A 38 11.13 0.01 4.01
N ALA A 39 9.91 0.09 4.54
CA ALA A 39 9.16 1.32 4.63
C ALA A 39 8.24 1.30 5.84
N ASP A 40 8.55 2.16 6.80
CA ASP A 40 7.70 2.38 7.96
C ASP A 40 6.44 3.18 7.59
N GLU A 41 5.51 3.26 8.54
CA GLU A 41 4.24 3.94 8.35
C GLU A 41 4.38 5.43 7.97
N PRO A 42 5.24 6.23 8.63
CA PRO A 42 5.54 7.58 8.20
C PRO A 42 6.09 7.68 6.77
N ARG A 43 6.97 6.76 6.35
CA ARG A 43 7.56 6.80 5.01
C ARG A 43 6.53 6.48 3.93
N ILE A 44 5.69 5.46 4.12
CA ILE A 44 4.61 5.15 3.18
C ILE A 44 3.58 6.29 3.12
N ASP A 45 3.21 6.85 4.26
CA ASP A 45 2.32 8.01 4.34
C ASP A 45 2.88 9.19 3.54
N LYS A 46 4.16 9.54 3.73
CA LYS A 46 4.81 10.62 2.98
C LYS A 46 4.81 10.37 1.47
N ILE A 47 5.14 9.15 1.04
CA ILE A 47 5.19 8.80 -0.39
C ILE A 47 3.79 8.94 -1.02
N LEU A 48 2.77 8.35 -0.38
CA LEU A 48 1.42 8.30 -0.93
C LEU A 48 0.65 9.62 -0.77
N ASN A 49 0.85 10.39 0.31
CA ASN A 49 0.09 11.61 0.58
C ASN A 49 0.82 12.90 0.20
N PHE A 50 2.15 12.97 0.29
CA PHE A 50 2.87 14.24 0.11
C PHE A 50 3.54 14.34 -1.26
N ASN A 51 4.37 13.37 -1.64
CA ASN A 51 5.19 13.53 -2.83
C ASN A 51 4.36 13.42 -4.11
N ILE A 52 3.67 12.29 -4.33
CA ILE A 52 2.99 12.05 -5.62
C ILE A 52 1.90 13.10 -5.91
N TYR A 53 1.21 13.61 -4.88
CA TYR A 53 0.21 14.67 -5.03
C TYR A 53 0.78 16.02 -5.50
N THR A 54 2.08 16.28 -5.31
CA THR A 54 2.73 17.52 -5.76
C THR A 54 3.21 17.48 -7.21
N SER A 55 2.89 16.42 -7.95
CA SER A 55 3.39 16.16 -9.31
C SER A 55 4.90 15.88 -9.39
N TYR A 56 5.55 15.70 -8.24
CA TYR A 56 6.96 15.32 -8.12
C TYR A 56 7.10 14.02 -7.33
N PHE A 57 8.05 13.20 -7.73
CA PHE A 57 8.27 11.90 -7.11
C PHE A 57 9.76 11.59 -7.15
N HIS A 58 10.38 11.19 -6.04
CA HIS A 58 11.82 10.88 -6.06
C HIS A 58 12.06 9.50 -6.67
N ILE A 59 13.19 9.35 -7.38
CA ILE A 59 13.58 8.03 -7.92
C ILE A 59 13.72 6.98 -6.80
N GLU A 60 14.28 7.38 -5.66
CA GLU A 60 14.41 6.51 -4.49
C GLU A 60 13.05 6.03 -3.95
N GLU A 61 11.97 6.80 -4.16
CA GLU A 61 10.63 6.42 -3.73
C GLU A 61 10.01 5.36 -4.64
N ASP A 62 10.39 5.34 -5.93
CA ASP A 62 10.05 4.25 -6.86
C ASP A 62 10.63 2.93 -6.36
N GLU A 63 11.92 2.94 -6.03
CA GLU A 63 12.65 1.76 -5.53
C GLU A 63 12.06 1.25 -4.22
N VAL A 64 11.76 2.15 -3.28
CA VAL A 64 11.14 1.79 -1.99
C VAL A 64 9.77 1.16 -2.19
N LEU A 65 8.93 1.72 -3.06
CA LEU A 65 7.63 1.13 -3.36
C LEU A 65 7.78 -0.24 -4.01
N GLN A 66 8.70 -0.39 -4.96
CA GLN A 66 8.97 -1.67 -5.61
C GLN A 66 9.44 -2.72 -4.60
N ASP A 67 10.38 -2.40 -3.72
CA ASP A 67 10.88 -3.30 -2.68
C ASP A 67 9.79 -3.68 -1.70
N PHE A 68 8.92 -2.74 -1.33
CA PHE A 68 7.79 -2.99 -0.46
C PHE A 68 6.77 -3.93 -1.11
N ILE A 69 6.42 -3.70 -2.39
CA ILE A 69 5.55 -4.59 -3.17
C ILE A 69 6.14 -6.00 -3.23
N ASN A 70 7.42 -6.11 -3.59
CA ASN A 70 8.13 -7.38 -3.68
C ASN A 70 8.09 -8.11 -2.33
N ALA A 71 8.31 -7.40 -1.23
CA ALA A 71 8.28 -7.97 0.11
C ALA A 71 6.88 -8.41 0.55
N LEU A 72 5.81 -7.72 0.12
CA LEU A 72 4.42 -8.14 0.35
C LEU A 72 4.05 -9.39 -0.46
N GLN A 73 4.71 -9.63 -1.59
CA GLN A 73 4.48 -10.80 -2.47
C GLN A 73 5.39 -12.00 -2.16
N ARG A 74 6.28 -11.89 -1.18
CA ARG A 74 7.21 -12.97 -0.82
C ARG A 74 6.48 -14.23 -0.36
N ILE A 75 7.06 -15.38 -0.66
CA ILE A 75 6.50 -16.71 -0.34
C ILE A 75 6.36 -16.91 1.18
N GLU A 76 7.21 -16.26 1.99
CA GLU A 76 7.09 -16.30 3.45
C GLU A 76 5.78 -15.70 3.96
N ASN A 77 5.11 -14.86 3.16
CA ASN A 77 3.80 -14.30 3.49
C ASN A 77 2.66 -15.32 3.32
N GLU A 78 2.90 -16.48 2.71
CA GLU A 78 1.93 -17.58 2.66
C GLU A 78 1.63 -18.15 4.04
N TYR A 79 2.56 -17.99 4.99
CA TYR A 79 2.44 -18.44 6.38
C TYR A 79 1.76 -17.42 7.30
N LEU A 80 1.47 -16.21 6.79
CA LEU A 80 0.68 -15.22 7.53
C LEU A 80 -0.74 -15.74 7.78
N GLN A 81 -1.36 -15.22 8.83
CA GLN A 81 -2.79 -15.41 9.03
C GLN A 81 -3.56 -14.99 7.76
N SER A 82 -4.54 -15.79 7.36
CA SER A 82 -5.18 -15.68 6.03
C SER A 82 -5.77 -14.30 5.71
N VAL A 83 -6.26 -13.56 6.70
CA VAL A 83 -6.79 -12.20 6.51
C VAL A 83 -5.65 -11.20 6.34
N VAL A 84 -4.56 -11.31 7.12
CA VAL A 84 -3.36 -10.50 6.91
C VAL A 84 -2.82 -10.74 5.51
N ARG A 85 -2.69 -12.00 5.10
CA ARG A 85 -2.22 -12.39 3.77
C ARG A 85 -3.07 -11.76 2.68
N LEU A 86 -4.40 -11.91 2.76
CA LEU A 86 -5.32 -11.29 1.81
C LEU A 86 -5.11 -9.77 1.71
N ARG A 87 -4.97 -9.07 2.84
CA ARG A 87 -4.72 -7.62 2.84
C ARG A 87 -3.34 -7.25 2.29
N ALA A 88 -2.32 -8.08 2.52
CA ALA A 88 -0.99 -7.88 1.95
C ALA A 88 -1.01 -8.04 0.41
N GLU A 89 -1.73 -9.05 -0.10
CA GLU A 89 -1.91 -9.29 -1.53
C GLU A 89 -2.70 -8.13 -2.20
N GLU A 90 -3.80 -7.70 -1.58
CA GLU A 90 -4.57 -6.53 -2.03
C GLU A 90 -3.72 -5.25 -2.07
N LEU A 91 -2.91 -5.01 -1.03
CA LEU A 91 -2.02 -3.86 -0.96
C LEU A 91 -0.95 -3.93 -2.06
N ALA A 92 -0.29 -5.08 -2.24
CA ALA A 92 0.72 -5.26 -3.28
C ALA A 92 0.13 -5.02 -4.68
N TRP A 93 -1.10 -5.49 -4.91
CA TRP A 93 -1.80 -5.31 -6.17
C TRP A 93 -2.12 -3.83 -6.48
N GLU A 94 -2.69 -3.10 -5.52
CA GLU A 94 -3.01 -1.69 -5.71
C GLU A 94 -1.75 -0.81 -5.80
N LEU A 95 -0.70 -1.12 -5.02
CA LEU A 95 0.60 -0.44 -5.14
C LEU A 95 1.28 -0.73 -6.48
N GLY A 96 1.21 -1.97 -6.99
CA GLY A 96 1.73 -2.31 -8.33
C GLY A 96 1.06 -1.50 -9.42
N LYS A 97 -0.28 -1.42 -9.38
CA LYS A 97 -1.07 -0.56 -10.28
C LYS A 97 -0.71 0.91 -10.19
N LEU A 98 -0.42 1.43 -9.00
CA LEU A 98 0.00 2.81 -8.82
C LEU A 98 1.40 3.01 -9.42
N LEU A 99 2.35 2.12 -9.11
CA LEU A 99 3.72 2.22 -9.55
C LEU A 99 3.85 2.11 -11.07
N ASP A 100 3.09 1.21 -11.71
CA ASP A 100 3.01 1.11 -13.16
C ASP A 100 2.51 2.42 -13.79
N HIS A 101 1.49 3.04 -13.20
CA HIS A 101 0.96 4.33 -13.67
C HIS A 101 1.97 5.45 -13.48
N VAL A 102 2.65 5.52 -12.33
CA VAL A 102 3.71 6.50 -12.05
C VAL A 102 4.84 6.35 -13.08
N ARG A 103 5.33 5.12 -13.32
CA ARG A 103 6.39 4.86 -14.31
C ARG A 103 5.98 5.19 -15.75
N ALA A 104 4.69 5.13 -16.07
CA ALA A 104 4.17 5.52 -17.38
C ALA A 104 3.96 7.04 -17.54
N THR A 105 3.74 7.76 -16.44
CA THR A 105 3.29 9.17 -16.45
C THR A 105 4.25 10.14 -15.77
N PHE A 106 5.37 9.66 -15.24
CA PHE A 106 6.42 10.49 -14.66
C PHE A 106 7.73 10.32 -15.43
N TRP A 107 8.38 11.43 -15.74
CA TRP A 107 9.65 11.46 -16.45
C TRP A 107 10.75 12.08 -15.62
N LYS A 108 11.98 11.61 -15.84
CA LYS A 108 13.15 12.11 -15.15
C LYS A 108 13.40 13.58 -15.47
N VAL A 109 13.52 14.38 -14.41
CA VAL A 109 13.95 15.77 -14.44
C VAL A 109 15.25 15.90 -13.63
N PRO A 110 15.99 17.03 -13.72
CA PRO A 110 17.19 17.24 -12.91
C PRO A 110 16.95 17.09 -11.40
N ALA A 111 18.04 16.94 -10.64
CA ALA A 111 18.04 16.80 -9.18
C ALA A 111 17.39 15.51 -8.62
N GLY A 112 17.33 14.43 -9.41
CA GLY A 112 16.89 13.11 -8.91
C GLY A 112 15.38 12.97 -8.72
N HIS A 113 14.62 13.86 -9.35
CA HIS A 113 13.16 13.82 -9.33
C HIS A 113 12.60 13.27 -10.64
N LEU A 114 11.40 12.74 -10.52
CA LEU A 114 10.48 12.42 -11.60
C LEU A 114 9.33 13.44 -11.54
N LYS A 115 8.92 13.97 -12.68
CA LYS A 115 7.82 14.94 -12.79
C LYS A 115 6.69 14.36 -13.61
N PHE A 116 5.46 14.54 -13.14
CA PHE A 116 4.27 14.18 -13.91
C PHE A 116 4.18 15.04 -15.16
N ARG A 117 4.17 14.40 -16.35
CA ARG A 117 4.05 15.05 -17.68
C ARG A 117 4.76 16.42 -17.76
N PRO A 118 6.11 16.47 -17.75
CA PRO A 118 6.85 17.72 -17.79
C PRO A 118 6.73 18.43 -19.15
N ASP A 119 6.51 17.67 -20.22
CA ASP A 119 6.33 18.17 -21.57
C ASP A 119 4.87 18.58 -21.82
N PRO A 120 4.63 19.60 -22.66
CA PRO A 120 3.28 20.01 -23.03
C PRO A 120 2.50 18.86 -23.68
N ILE A 121 1.30 18.62 -23.16
CA ILE A 121 0.31 17.70 -23.72
C ILE A 121 -1.05 18.40 -23.81
N ALA A 122 -2.00 17.81 -24.54
CA ALA A 122 -3.38 18.29 -24.56
C ALA A 122 -3.95 18.33 -23.12
N HIS A 123 -4.65 19.41 -22.78
CA HIS A 123 -5.15 19.64 -21.42
C HIS A 123 -6.10 18.52 -20.96
N GLU A 124 -6.92 18.02 -21.87
CA GLU A 124 -7.86 16.92 -21.61
C GLU A 124 -7.15 15.61 -21.26
N VAL A 125 -6.01 15.36 -21.91
CA VAL A 125 -5.16 14.18 -21.61
C VAL A 125 -4.52 14.33 -20.25
N TYR A 126 -4.01 15.53 -19.93
CA TYR A 126 -3.44 15.82 -18.62
C TYR A 126 -4.44 15.60 -17.49
N GLU A 127 -5.64 16.16 -17.60
CA GLU A 127 -6.68 16.02 -16.59
C GLU A 127 -7.13 14.57 -16.42
N ALA A 128 -7.24 13.80 -17.50
CA ALA A 128 -7.58 12.39 -17.45
C ALA A 128 -6.53 11.58 -16.69
N GLU A 129 -5.26 11.74 -17.03
CA GLU A 129 -4.16 11.00 -16.37
C GLU A 129 -3.95 11.43 -14.92
N TRP A 130 -4.13 12.72 -14.62
CA TRP A 130 -4.03 13.26 -13.28
C TRP A 130 -5.18 12.76 -12.39
N LYS A 131 -6.39 12.70 -12.94
CA LYS A 131 -7.54 12.08 -12.26
C LYS A 131 -7.27 10.60 -11.98
N GLU A 132 -6.78 9.86 -12.96
CA GLU A 132 -6.45 8.45 -12.79
C GLU A 132 -5.37 8.24 -11.72
N LEU A 133 -4.33 9.09 -11.70
CA LEU A 133 -3.30 9.05 -10.66
C LEU A 133 -3.92 9.23 -9.26
N LYS A 134 -4.80 10.23 -9.08
CA LYS A 134 -5.49 10.47 -7.81
C LYS A 134 -6.34 9.28 -7.36
N GLU A 135 -7.07 8.66 -8.29
CA GLU A 135 -7.89 7.49 -7.99
C GLU A 135 -7.02 6.30 -7.55
N ARG A 136 -5.87 6.07 -8.20
CA ARG A 136 -4.93 5.01 -7.84
C ARG A 136 -4.26 5.27 -6.49
N LEU A 137 -3.91 6.53 -6.20
CA LEU A 137 -3.40 6.94 -4.88
C LEU A 137 -4.41 6.65 -3.77
N GLU A 138 -5.66 7.06 -3.95
CA GLU A 138 -6.70 6.84 -2.96
C GLU A 138 -6.95 5.34 -2.70
N LYS A 139 -6.99 4.52 -3.75
CA LYS A 139 -7.11 3.06 -3.64
C LYS A 139 -5.93 2.46 -2.88
N SER A 140 -4.71 2.83 -3.25
CA SER A 140 -3.49 2.37 -2.59
C SER A 140 -3.46 2.76 -1.11
N TRP A 141 -3.85 3.99 -0.80
CA TRP A 141 -3.94 4.49 0.57
C TRP A 141 -4.99 3.74 1.41
N ASN A 142 -6.16 3.47 0.82
CA ASN A 142 -7.20 2.71 1.50
C ASN A 142 -6.78 1.25 1.74
N ALA A 143 -6.13 0.61 0.76
CA ALA A 143 -5.54 -0.72 0.92
C ALA A 143 -4.47 -0.75 2.02
N TYR A 144 -3.62 0.29 2.09
CA TYR A 144 -2.59 0.41 3.11
C TYR A 144 -3.18 0.50 4.52
N LYS A 145 -4.19 1.36 4.72
CA LYS A 145 -4.92 1.45 6.00
C LYS A 145 -5.58 0.13 6.40
N ALA A 146 -6.19 -0.57 5.45
CA ALA A 146 -6.81 -1.87 5.69
C ALA A 146 -5.78 -2.93 6.10
N TYR A 147 -4.62 -2.96 5.44
CA TYR A 147 -3.50 -3.81 5.82
C TYR A 147 -3.00 -3.47 7.23
N ARG A 148 -2.63 -2.21 7.50
CA ARG A 148 -2.09 -1.79 8.80
C ARG A 148 -3.05 -2.05 9.96
N SER A 149 -4.33 -1.75 9.80
CA SER A 149 -5.33 -2.06 10.83
C SER A 149 -5.41 -3.56 11.11
N THR A 150 -5.37 -4.40 10.08
CA THR A 150 -5.36 -5.87 10.22
C THR A 150 -4.10 -6.36 10.95
N VAL A 151 -2.93 -5.79 10.62
CA VAL A 151 -1.67 -6.09 11.32
C VAL A 151 -1.74 -5.69 12.79
N LYS A 152 -2.21 -4.48 13.10
CA LYS A 152 -2.40 -3.98 14.47
C LYS A 152 -3.31 -4.90 15.30
N ILE A 153 -4.46 -5.29 14.73
CA ILE A 153 -5.38 -6.27 15.35
C ILE A 153 -4.69 -7.62 15.60
N ARG A 154 -3.96 -8.14 14.59
CA ARG A 154 -3.27 -9.42 14.68
C ARG A 154 -2.17 -9.41 15.76
N LEU A 155 -1.40 -8.34 15.81
CA LEU A 155 -0.28 -8.18 16.73
C LEU A 155 -0.70 -7.70 18.13
N ARG A 156 -1.94 -7.22 18.30
CA ARG A 156 -2.46 -6.59 19.52
C ARG A 156 -1.64 -5.35 19.91
N VAL A 157 -1.35 -4.50 18.93
CA VAL A 157 -0.62 -3.22 19.07
C VAL A 157 -1.40 -2.08 18.48
#